data_AF-A0A3B8R1R0-F1
#
_entry.id   AF-A0A3B8R1R0-F1
#
_cell.length_a   1.000
_cell.length_b   1.000
_cell.length_c   1.000
_cell.angle_alpha   90.00
_cell.angle_beta   90.00
_cell.angle_gamma   90.00
#
_symmetry.space_group_name_H-M   'P 1'
#
loop_
_entity.id
_entity.type
_entity.pdbx_description
1 polymer ?
#
loop_
_entity_poly.entity_id
_entity_poly.type
_entity_poly.pdbx_seq_one_letter_code
_entity_poly.pdbx_strand_id
1 'polypeptide(L)'
;MKKIILSAAVAMAVAAGMTSCSQKGGSSLENQKTYADSLSYVIGTAQGDYFLKTIETIPSPDKEKFSKDDFLRGIKEVLMADTNKVGYFYGMQIALQLNQNLVSMSRAGVEVDRALLYKQFAASFSADSVSDEQVEKNNELLGNLMNQARAKMMEKQRADQEKAQKETQAKAEENEKAGKAYIESLKAKDSSIKTTNDGLSYKVEKQGQGAMPTENDNIMVVYTGKLIDGTVFDESKEPVPMNLNRVIRGFSEGLKMMNKGSKYTLYIPGDLAYGMNGTPDGSIPPMSTLVFEVEVTDVTPAN
;
A
#
# COMPACT_ATOMS: atom_id res chain seq x y z
N MET A 1 12.84 -25.74 30.15
CA MET A 1 12.96 -25.10 28.82
C MET A 1 11.55 -24.89 28.27
N LYS A 2 11.13 -23.62 28.17
CA LYS A 2 9.79 -23.21 27.74
C LYS A 2 9.66 -23.42 26.22
N LYS A 3 8.69 -24.21 25.78
CA LYS A 3 8.33 -24.35 24.36
C LYS A 3 7.39 -23.19 24.01
N ILE A 4 7.85 -22.29 23.14
CA ILE A 4 7.02 -21.25 22.52
C ILE A 4 6.27 -21.93 21.37
N ILE A 5 5.02 -22.31 21.62
CA ILE A 5 4.08 -22.73 20.58
C ILE A 5 3.35 -21.46 20.16
N LEU A 6 3.69 -20.92 18.99
CA LEU A 6 2.92 -19.86 18.35
C LEU A 6 1.66 -20.50 17.72
N SER A 7 0.70 -20.86 18.56
CA SER A 7 -0.67 -21.12 18.10
C SER A 7 -1.40 -19.79 18.11
N ALA A 8 -1.73 -19.26 16.94
CA ALA A 8 -2.75 -18.21 16.81
C ALA A 8 -4.12 -18.85 17.11
N ALA A 9 -4.36 -19.14 18.39
CA ALA A 9 -5.67 -19.50 18.90
C ALA A 9 -6.48 -18.20 18.97
N VAL A 10 -7.28 -17.93 17.95
CA VAL A 10 -8.33 -16.92 18.05
C VAL A 10 -9.34 -17.44 19.06
N ALA A 11 -9.27 -16.93 20.29
CA ALA A 11 -10.29 -17.15 21.30
C ALA A 11 -11.59 -16.47 20.83
N MET A 12 -12.51 -17.24 20.24
CA MET A 12 -13.86 -16.77 19.95
C MET A 12 -14.66 -16.74 21.25
N ALA A 13 -14.81 -15.57 21.83
CA ALA A 13 -15.81 -15.31 22.85
C ALA A 13 -17.20 -15.44 22.20
N VAL A 14 -17.95 -16.48 22.58
CA VAL A 14 -19.34 -16.67 22.16
C VAL A 14 -20.21 -15.68 22.96
N ALA A 15 -20.39 -14.48 22.44
CA ALA A 15 -21.43 -13.57 22.93
C ALA A 15 -22.74 -13.91 22.21
N ALA A 16 -23.67 -14.56 22.92
CA ALA A 16 -25.04 -14.73 22.46
C ALA A 16 -25.75 -13.36 22.54
N GLY A 17 -25.67 -12.59 21.45
CA GLY A 17 -26.40 -11.34 21.27
C GLY A 17 -27.29 -11.43 20.03
N MET A 18 -28.59 -11.63 20.23
CA MET A 18 -29.57 -11.53 19.14
C MET A 18 -29.65 -10.07 18.70
N THR A 19 -29.16 -9.75 17.50
CA THR A 19 -29.49 -8.50 16.81
C THR A 19 -29.88 -8.84 15.37
N SER A 20 -31.16 -8.65 15.09
CA SER A 20 -31.78 -8.83 13.78
C SER A 20 -31.26 -7.76 12.82
N CYS A 21 -30.52 -8.19 11.80
CA CYS A 21 -30.31 -7.41 10.58
C CYS A 21 -30.58 -8.33 9.39
N SER A 22 -31.67 -8.06 8.68
CA SER A 22 -32.07 -8.77 7.47
C SER A 22 -31.13 -8.44 6.31
N GLN A 23 -30.31 -9.39 5.89
CA GLN A 23 -29.62 -9.32 4.61
C GLN A 23 -29.93 -10.58 3.80
N LYS A 24 -30.56 -10.38 2.63
CA LYS A 24 -30.95 -11.42 1.69
C LYS A 24 -29.72 -12.23 1.27
N GLY A 25 -29.73 -13.54 1.53
CA GLY A 25 -28.91 -14.50 0.80
C GLY A 25 -28.05 -15.51 1.58
N GLY A 26 -28.15 -15.60 2.92
CA GLY A 26 -27.41 -16.60 3.72
C GLY A 26 -28.32 -17.26 4.76
N SER A 27 -28.21 -18.58 4.94
CA SER A 27 -29.02 -19.34 5.90
C SER A 27 -28.85 -18.81 7.32
N SER A 28 -29.87 -18.20 7.93
CA SER A 28 -29.78 -17.64 9.28
C SER A 28 -29.36 -18.68 10.33
N LEU A 29 -28.68 -18.23 11.40
CA LEU A 29 -28.34 -19.04 12.59
C LEU A 29 -29.56 -19.78 13.16
N GLU A 30 -30.76 -19.20 12.99
CA GLU A 30 -32.04 -19.77 13.38
C GLU A 30 -32.39 -21.11 12.69
N ASN A 31 -31.72 -21.44 11.58
CA ASN A 31 -31.94 -22.68 10.84
C ASN A 31 -31.00 -23.83 11.26
N GLN A 32 -30.05 -23.58 12.18
CA GLN A 32 -29.07 -24.59 12.61
C GLN A 32 -29.64 -25.44 13.75
N LYS A 33 -29.64 -26.77 13.59
CA LYS A 33 -30.36 -27.70 14.48
C LYS A 33 -29.58 -28.04 15.74
N THR A 34 -28.25 -27.99 15.68
CA THR A 34 -27.37 -28.34 16.79
C THR A 34 -26.34 -27.25 17.06
N TYR A 35 -25.72 -27.29 18.24
CA TYR A 35 -24.57 -26.43 18.55
C TYR A 35 -23.43 -26.60 17.55
N ALA A 36 -23.16 -27.84 17.10
CA ALA A 36 -22.12 -28.12 16.12
C ALA A 36 -22.43 -27.49 14.76
N ASP A 37 -23.69 -27.49 14.34
CA ASP A 37 -24.16 -26.83 13.11
C ASP A 37 -23.98 -25.31 13.22
N SER A 38 -24.40 -24.72 14.34
CA SER A 38 -24.23 -23.28 14.61
C SER A 38 -22.76 -22.87 14.65
N LEU A 39 -21.90 -23.67 15.28
CA LEU A 39 -20.47 -23.41 15.34
C LEU A 39 -19.84 -23.49 13.95
N SER A 40 -20.18 -24.51 13.17
CA SER A 40 -19.68 -24.67 11.80
C SER A 40 -20.11 -23.51 10.90
N TYR A 41 -21.38 -23.11 11.01
CA TYR A 41 -21.94 -21.97 10.30
C TYR A 41 -21.20 -20.66 10.63
N VAL A 42 -21.01 -20.36 11.92
CA VAL A 42 -20.36 -19.12 12.35
C VAL A 42 -18.88 -19.10 11.99
N ILE A 43 -18.15 -20.20 12.17
CA ILE A 43 -16.73 -20.28 11.79
C ILE A 43 -16.58 -20.07 10.28
N GLY A 44 -17.36 -20.78 9.46
CA GLY A 44 -17.29 -20.66 8.00
C GLY A 44 -17.61 -19.25 7.52
N THR A 45 -18.68 -18.64 8.04
CA THR A 45 -19.09 -17.27 7.69
C THR A 45 -18.02 -16.26 8.11
N ALA A 46 -17.58 -16.30 9.37
CA ALA A 46 -16.61 -15.34 9.89
C ALA A 46 -15.26 -15.41 9.17
N GLN A 47 -14.75 -16.62 8.92
CA GLN A 47 -13.48 -16.80 8.20
C GLN A 47 -13.63 -16.40 6.72
N GLY A 48 -14.73 -16.76 6.07
CA GLY A 48 -15.04 -16.36 4.70
C GLY A 48 -15.08 -14.83 4.53
N ASP A 49 -15.82 -14.15 5.41
CA ASP A 49 -15.93 -12.68 5.40
C ASP A 49 -14.58 -12.00 5.67
N TYR A 50 -13.79 -12.54 6.60
CA TYR A 50 -12.45 -12.04 6.88
C TYR A 50 -11.56 -12.14 5.64
N PHE A 51 -11.47 -13.32 5.01
CA PHE A 51 -10.63 -13.50 3.83
C PHE A 51 -11.10 -12.68 2.63
N LEU A 52 -12.42 -12.52 2.47
CA LEU A 52 -12.98 -11.67 1.42
C LEU A 52 -12.46 -10.23 1.55
N LYS A 53 -12.41 -9.68 2.77
CA LYS A 53 -11.84 -8.35 3.02
C LYS A 53 -10.32 -8.30 2.77
N THR A 54 -9.58 -9.34 3.14
CA THR A 54 -8.13 -9.35 2.96
C THR A 54 -7.70 -9.54 1.50
N ILE A 55 -8.52 -10.17 0.65
CA ILE A 55 -8.19 -10.32 -0.78
C ILE A 55 -8.11 -8.95 -1.46
N GLU A 56 -8.87 -7.96 -0.98
CA GLU A 56 -8.82 -6.59 -1.51
C GLU A 56 -7.47 -5.91 -1.27
N THR A 57 -6.74 -6.32 -0.22
CA THR A 57 -5.44 -5.75 0.17
C THR A 57 -4.25 -6.44 -0.51
N ILE A 58 -4.47 -7.47 -1.34
CA ILE A 58 -3.39 -8.11 -2.10
C ILE A 58 -2.85 -7.08 -3.12
N PRO A 59 -1.53 -6.84 -3.20
CA PRO A 59 -0.97 -5.93 -4.18
C PRO A 59 -0.99 -6.55 -5.60
N SER A 60 -1.12 -5.71 -6.63
CA SER A 60 -0.81 -6.13 -8.00
C SER A 60 0.68 -6.49 -8.14
N PRO A 61 1.05 -7.49 -8.96
CA PRO A 61 0.19 -8.24 -9.89
C PRO A 61 -0.46 -9.49 -9.29
N ASP A 62 -0.23 -9.80 -8.01
CA ASP A 62 -0.74 -11.03 -7.39
C ASP A 62 -2.27 -11.02 -7.28
N LYS A 63 -2.86 -9.84 -7.03
CA LYS A 63 -4.31 -9.65 -7.00
C LYS A 63 -4.98 -10.04 -8.32
N GLU A 64 -4.35 -9.71 -9.44
CA GLU A 64 -4.87 -9.99 -10.79
C GLU A 64 -4.85 -11.49 -11.11
N LYS A 65 -3.99 -12.25 -10.45
CA LYS A 65 -3.87 -13.71 -10.60
C LYS A 65 -4.67 -14.47 -9.54
N PHE A 66 -5.32 -13.79 -8.62
CA PHE A 66 -6.07 -14.43 -7.55
C PHE A 66 -7.38 -15.01 -8.09
N SER A 67 -7.53 -16.32 -8.00
CA SER A 67 -8.76 -17.04 -8.35
C SER A 67 -9.50 -17.45 -7.08
N LYS A 68 -10.73 -16.93 -6.89
CA LYS A 68 -11.60 -17.36 -5.79
C LYS A 68 -11.92 -18.85 -5.86
N ASP A 69 -12.06 -19.39 -7.06
CA ASP A 69 -12.33 -20.81 -7.27
C ASP A 69 -11.13 -21.67 -6.87
N ASP A 70 -9.91 -21.25 -7.19
CA ASP A 70 -8.69 -21.95 -6.77
C ASP A 70 -8.51 -21.89 -5.26
N PHE A 71 -8.78 -20.73 -4.66
CA PHE A 71 -8.74 -20.55 -3.21
C PHE A 71 -9.73 -21.49 -2.50
N LEU A 72 -10.99 -21.51 -2.92
CA LEU A 72 -12.01 -22.38 -2.35
C LEU A 72 -11.67 -23.87 -2.55
N ARG A 73 -11.10 -24.23 -3.71
CA ARG A 73 -10.64 -25.60 -3.97
C ARG A 73 -9.56 -26.01 -2.98
N GLY A 74 -8.58 -25.15 -2.72
CA GLY A 74 -7.52 -25.40 -1.75
C GLY A 74 -8.05 -25.58 -0.32
N ILE A 75 -8.97 -24.71 0.10
CA ILE A 75 -9.62 -24.81 1.42
C ILE A 75 -10.42 -26.11 1.54
N LYS A 76 -11.20 -26.46 0.52
CA LYS A 76 -12.01 -27.69 0.50
C LYS A 76 -11.14 -28.94 0.58
N GLU A 77 -10.02 -28.99 -0.14
CA GLU A 77 -9.08 -30.11 -0.13
C GLU A 77 -8.57 -30.43 1.28
N VAL A 78 -8.25 -29.39 2.07
CA VAL A 78 -7.74 -29.58 3.43
C VAL A 78 -8.86 -29.89 4.42
N LEU A 79 -9.98 -29.15 4.37
CA LEU A 79 -11.06 -29.31 5.34
C LEU A 79 -11.79 -30.65 5.22
N MET A 80 -11.87 -31.19 4.00
CA MET A 80 -12.62 -32.42 3.72
C MET A 80 -11.71 -33.66 3.63
N ALA A 81 -10.41 -33.51 3.90
CA ALA A 81 -9.47 -34.63 3.87
C ALA A 81 -9.64 -35.55 5.09
N ASP A 82 -9.30 -36.83 4.89
CA ASP A 82 -9.25 -37.82 5.96
C ASP A 82 -8.18 -37.44 7.00
N THR A 83 -8.63 -37.05 8.19
CA THR A 83 -7.80 -36.54 9.28
C THR A 83 -6.79 -37.56 9.81
N ASN A 84 -6.95 -38.85 9.49
CA ASN A 84 -6.00 -39.90 9.86
C ASN A 84 -4.77 -39.97 8.94
N LYS A 85 -4.77 -39.26 7.81
CA LYS A 85 -3.61 -39.18 6.90
C LYS A 85 -2.58 -38.17 7.40
N VAL A 86 -2.04 -38.40 8.60
CA VAL A 86 -1.11 -37.48 9.27
C VAL A 86 0.08 -37.11 8.37
N GLY A 87 0.70 -38.10 7.70
CA GLY A 87 1.81 -37.87 6.77
C GLY A 87 1.45 -36.99 5.57
N TYR A 88 0.20 -37.05 5.08
CA TYR A 88 -0.27 -36.20 3.99
C TYR A 88 -0.30 -34.73 4.41
N PHE A 89 -0.86 -34.42 5.58
CA PHE A 89 -0.92 -33.04 6.08
C PHE A 89 0.47 -32.48 6.41
N TYR A 90 1.34 -33.27 7.04
CA TYR A 90 2.72 -32.84 7.29
C TYR A 90 3.48 -32.60 5.98
N GLY A 91 3.32 -33.48 4.99
CA GLY A 91 3.88 -33.30 3.65
C GLY A 91 3.39 -32.03 2.98
N MET A 92 2.08 -31.76 3.03
CA MET A 92 1.49 -30.51 2.52
C MET A 92 2.06 -29.27 3.21
N GLN A 93 2.19 -29.28 4.54
CA GLN A 93 2.73 -28.15 5.30
C GLN A 93 4.18 -27.83 4.89
N ILE A 94 5.03 -28.86 4.78
CA ILE A 94 6.42 -28.71 4.33
C ILE A 94 6.45 -28.22 2.87
N ALA A 95 5.62 -28.79 2.00
CA ALA A 95 5.55 -28.40 0.59
C ALA A 95 5.13 -26.94 0.42
N LEU A 96 4.17 -26.46 1.21
CA LEU A 96 3.76 -25.05 1.21
C LEU A 96 4.91 -24.12 1.62
N GLN A 97 5.65 -24.47 2.68
CA GLN A 97 6.82 -23.71 3.12
C GLN A 97 7.92 -23.67 2.05
N LEU A 98 8.21 -24.82 1.42
CA LEU A 98 9.17 -24.89 0.31
C LEU A 98 8.70 -24.03 -0.87
N ASN A 99 7.43 -24.14 -1.28
CA ASN A 99 6.89 -23.39 -2.40
C ASN A 99 7.00 -21.87 -2.19
N GLN A 100 6.76 -21.36 -0.97
CA GLN A 100 6.94 -19.93 -0.66
C GLN A 100 8.39 -19.47 -0.91
N ASN A 101 9.37 -20.26 -0.47
CA ASN A 101 10.78 -19.96 -0.71
C ASN A 101 11.13 -20.01 -2.22
N LEU A 102 10.65 -21.02 -2.94
CA LEU A 102 10.91 -21.18 -4.37
C LEU A 102 10.29 -20.04 -5.20
N VAL A 103 9.08 -19.60 -4.86
CA VAL A 103 8.43 -18.45 -5.53
C VAL A 103 9.24 -17.17 -5.29
N SER A 104 9.73 -16.96 -4.07
CA SER A 104 10.61 -15.82 -3.76
C SER A 104 11.89 -15.84 -4.59
N MET A 105 12.55 -17.00 -4.71
CA MET A 105 13.75 -17.19 -5.52
C MET A 105 13.47 -16.93 -7.01
N SER A 106 12.38 -17.47 -7.57
CA SER A 106 11.98 -17.27 -8.97
C SER A 106 11.70 -15.80 -9.28
N ARG A 107 10.99 -15.08 -8.39
CA ARG A 107 10.79 -13.62 -8.51
C ARG A 107 12.10 -12.86 -8.58
N ALA A 108 13.11 -13.34 -7.85
CA ALA A 108 14.45 -12.78 -7.85
C ALA A 108 15.35 -13.34 -8.99
N GLY A 109 14.80 -14.12 -9.93
CA GLY A 109 15.50 -14.64 -11.10
C GLY A 109 16.31 -15.92 -10.87
N VAL A 110 16.13 -16.59 -9.73
CA VAL A 110 16.78 -17.86 -9.42
C VAL A 110 15.75 -18.99 -9.56
N GLU A 111 15.82 -19.69 -10.69
CA GLU A 111 14.93 -20.82 -10.97
C GLU A 111 15.44 -22.12 -10.34
N VAL A 112 14.49 -22.90 -9.81
CA VAL A 112 14.75 -24.21 -9.22
C VAL A 112 13.89 -25.23 -9.94
N ASP A 113 14.53 -26.30 -10.44
CA ASP A 113 13.81 -27.43 -11.03
C ASP A 113 13.03 -28.17 -9.94
N ARG A 114 11.72 -27.97 -9.93
CA ARG A 114 10.79 -28.55 -8.94
C ARG A 114 10.68 -30.06 -9.07
N ALA A 115 10.81 -30.60 -10.28
CA ALA A 115 10.73 -32.04 -10.50
C ALA A 115 11.99 -32.73 -9.97
N LEU A 116 13.17 -32.16 -10.25
CA LEU A 116 14.41 -32.64 -9.67
C LEU A 116 14.42 -32.49 -8.15
N LEU A 117 13.94 -31.37 -7.61
CA LEU A 117 13.82 -31.15 -6.17
C LEU A 117 12.99 -32.26 -5.51
N TYR A 118 11.80 -32.53 -6.04
CA TYR A 118 10.94 -33.61 -5.52
C TYR A 118 11.62 -34.98 -5.64
N LYS A 119 12.25 -35.27 -6.79
CA LYS A 119 12.98 -36.52 -7.01
C LYS A 119 14.06 -36.74 -5.95
N GLN A 120 14.86 -35.71 -5.64
CA GLN A 120 15.92 -35.80 -4.64
C GLN A 120 15.37 -35.87 -3.22
N PHE A 121 14.32 -35.10 -2.92
CA PHE A 121 13.63 -35.17 -1.63
C PHE A 121 13.09 -36.58 -1.36
N ALA A 122 12.36 -37.15 -2.33
CA ALA A 122 11.79 -38.50 -2.20
C ALA A 122 12.89 -39.55 -2.04
N ALA A 123 13.95 -39.50 -2.85
CA ALA A 123 15.08 -40.42 -2.74
C ALA A 123 15.75 -40.36 -1.35
N SER A 124 15.97 -39.17 -0.81
CA SER A 124 16.58 -39.00 0.51
C SER A 124 15.65 -39.38 1.66
N PHE A 125 14.36 -39.05 1.56
CA PHE A 125 13.38 -39.31 2.62
C PHE A 125 13.01 -40.80 2.73
N SER A 126 13.03 -41.51 1.60
CA SER A 126 12.74 -42.95 1.56
C SER A 126 13.94 -43.86 1.83
N ALA A 127 15.10 -43.30 2.16
CA ALA A 127 16.28 -44.08 2.55
C ALA A 127 16.11 -44.65 3.97
N ASP A 128 16.64 -45.86 4.22
CA ASP A 128 16.58 -46.52 5.53
C ASP A 128 17.35 -45.74 6.62
N SER A 129 18.42 -45.03 6.22
CA SER A 129 19.22 -44.17 7.10
C SER A 129 20.01 -43.15 6.30
N VAL A 130 20.53 -42.13 7.00
CA VAL A 130 21.47 -41.14 6.47
C VAL A 130 22.56 -40.91 7.51
N SER A 131 23.82 -40.77 7.07
CA SER A 131 24.94 -40.46 7.97
C SER A 131 25.00 -38.97 8.29
N ASP A 132 25.49 -38.63 9.48
CA ASP A 132 25.72 -37.23 9.88
C ASP A 132 26.65 -36.50 8.91
N GLU A 133 27.69 -37.19 8.42
CA GLU A 133 28.62 -36.65 7.41
C GLU A 133 27.89 -36.26 6.11
N GLN A 134 26.95 -37.10 5.65
CA GLN A 134 26.18 -36.80 4.44
C GLN A 134 25.21 -35.63 4.66
N VAL A 135 24.62 -35.52 5.86
CA VAL A 135 23.77 -34.39 6.24
C VAL A 135 24.59 -33.09 6.28
N GLU A 136 25.74 -33.11 6.94
CA GLU A 136 26.65 -31.95 7.04
C GLU A 136 27.10 -31.49 5.66
N LYS A 137 27.58 -32.40 4.82
CA LYS A 137 28.00 -32.11 3.45
C LYS A 137 26.88 -31.50 2.60
N ASN A 138 25.67 -32.04 2.69
CA ASN A 138 24.53 -31.50 1.94
C ASN A 138 24.12 -30.11 2.44
N ASN A 139 24.18 -29.88 3.76
CA ASN A 139 23.88 -28.58 4.35
C ASN A 139 24.93 -27.53 4.00
N GLU A 140 26.22 -27.90 3.95
CA GLU A 140 27.29 -27.02 3.50
C GLU A 140 27.10 -26.63 2.03
N LEU A 141 26.86 -27.62 1.15
CA LEU A 141 26.59 -27.37 -0.26
C LEU A 141 25.36 -26.47 -0.46
N LEU A 142 24.28 -26.74 0.28
CA LEU A 142 23.09 -25.91 0.27
C LEU A 142 23.40 -24.48 0.73
N GLY A 143 24.16 -24.32 1.81
CA GLY A 143 24.58 -23.01 2.31
C GLY A 143 25.37 -22.21 1.27
N ASN A 144 26.32 -22.85 0.60
CA ASN A 144 27.13 -22.23 -0.46
C ASN A 144 26.28 -21.82 -1.67
N LEU A 145 25.41 -22.71 -2.15
CA LEU A 145 24.50 -22.39 -3.26
C LEU A 145 23.49 -21.30 -2.90
N MET A 146 22.98 -21.30 -1.67
CA MET A 146 22.07 -20.26 -1.18
C MET A 146 22.76 -18.90 -1.05
N ASN A 147 24.04 -18.86 -0.68
CA ASN A 147 24.83 -17.62 -0.67
C ASN A 147 25.05 -17.08 -2.09
N GLN A 148 25.32 -17.94 -3.07
CA GLN A 148 25.39 -17.55 -4.47
C GLN A 148 24.04 -17.06 -5.01
N ALA A 149 22.95 -17.74 -4.65
CA ALA A 149 21.60 -17.29 -4.98
C ALA A 149 21.34 -15.90 -4.40
N ARG A 150 21.64 -15.67 -3.11
CA ARG A 150 21.50 -14.36 -2.45
C ARG A 150 22.30 -13.26 -3.14
N ALA A 151 23.53 -13.54 -3.58
CA ALA A 151 24.34 -12.58 -4.34
C ALA A 151 23.65 -12.17 -5.65
N LYS A 152 23.13 -13.13 -6.42
CA LYS A 152 22.35 -12.86 -7.65
C LYS A 152 21.08 -12.07 -7.38
N MET A 153 20.38 -12.40 -6.29
CA MET A 153 19.16 -11.68 -5.88
C MET A 153 19.48 -10.22 -5.52
N MET A 154 20.57 -9.97 -4.79
CA MET A 154 21.02 -8.61 -4.46
C MET A 154 21.46 -7.83 -5.70
N GLU A 155 22.15 -8.46 -6.65
CA GLU A 155 22.53 -7.84 -7.92
C GLU A 155 21.30 -7.41 -8.72
N LYS A 156 20.30 -8.29 -8.84
CA LYS A 156 19.03 -7.97 -9.50
C LYS A 156 18.29 -6.85 -8.78
N GLN A 157 18.18 -6.91 -7.46
CA GLN A 157 17.54 -5.87 -6.66
C GLN A 157 18.22 -4.51 -6.85
N ARG A 158 19.56 -4.47 -6.89
CA ARG A 158 20.30 -3.24 -7.17
C ARG A 158 20.01 -2.73 -8.58
N ALA A 159 20.01 -3.60 -9.59
CA ALA A 159 19.69 -3.21 -10.97
C ALA A 159 18.25 -2.69 -11.11
N ASP A 160 17.28 -3.33 -10.46
CA ASP A 160 15.89 -2.90 -10.44
C ASP A 160 15.73 -1.56 -9.70
N GLN A 161 16.43 -1.36 -8.58
CA GLN A 161 16.47 -0.09 -7.85
C GLN A 161 17.11 1.03 -8.68
N GLU A 162 18.25 0.78 -9.32
CA GLU A 162 18.91 1.75 -10.20
C GLU A 162 18.02 2.13 -11.38
N LYS A 163 17.31 1.15 -11.96
CA LYS A 163 16.34 1.38 -13.03
C LYS A 163 15.17 2.24 -12.53
N ALA A 164 14.56 1.88 -11.42
CA ALA A 164 13.47 2.64 -10.82
C ALA A 164 13.89 4.07 -10.46
N GLN A 165 15.10 4.26 -9.91
CA GLN A 165 15.65 5.58 -9.62
C GLN A 165 15.83 6.41 -10.90
N LYS A 166 16.36 5.82 -11.98
CA LYS A 166 16.49 6.51 -13.27
C LYS A 166 15.14 6.89 -13.87
N GLU A 167 14.14 6.02 -13.78
CA GLU A 167 12.78 6.31 -14.25
C GLU A 167 12.13 7.44 -13.42
N THR A 168 12.26 7.40 -12.10
CA THR A 168 11.79 8.48 -11.20
C THR A 168 12.48 9.79 -11.50
N GLN A 169 13.80 9.78 -11.68
CA GLN A 169 14.59 10.97 -12.03
C GLN A 169 14.15 11.55 -13.38
N ALA A 170 14.00 10.72 -14.41
CA ALA A 170 13.57 11.16 -15.73
C ALA A 170 12.16 11.78 -15.69
N LYS A 171 11.22 11.17 -14.96
CA LYS A 171 9.87 11.73 -14.76
C LYS A 171 9.90 13.04 -13.98
N ALA A 172 10.76 13.13 -12.95
CA ALA A 172 10.92 14.35 -12.17
C ALA A 172 11.41 15.51 -13.06
N GLU A 173 12.43 15.28 -13.88
CA GLU A 173 12.97 16.28 -14.82
C GLU A 173 11.93 16.71 -15.87
N GLU A 174 11.15 15.74 -16.40
CA GLU A 174 10.05 16.01 -17.32
C GLU A 174 8.98 16.90 -16.68
N ASN A 175 8.51 16.53 -15.48
CA ASN A 175 7.47 17.24 -14.75
C ASN A 175 7.91 18.63 -14.30
N GLU A 176 9.16 18.77 -13.83
CA GLU A 176 9.71 20.07 -13.44
C GLU A 176 9.76 21.02 -14.65
N LYS A 177 10.23 20.54 -15.80
CA LYS A 177 10.27 21.32 -17.04
C LYS A 177 8.86 21.68 -17.52
N ALA A 178 7.93 20.73 -17.50
CA ALA A 178 6.54 20.94 -17.91
C ALA A 178 5.85 21.96 -16.98
N GLY A 179 6.04 21.83 -15.67
CA GLY A 179 5.51 22.73 -14.65
C GLY A 179 6.04 24.16 -14.79
N LYS A 180 7.35 24.32 -15.01
CA LYS A 180 7.96 25.63 -15.26
C LYS A 180 7.41 26.28 -16.54
N ALA A 181 7.37 25.53 -17.64
CA ALA A 181 6.82 26.02 -18.90
C ALA A 181 5.33 26.41 -18.78
N TYR A 182 4.56 25.64 -18.02
CA TYR A 182 3.16 25.94 -17.72
C TYR A 182 3.03 27.29 -17.01
N ILE A 183 3.75 27.52 -15.90
CA ILE A 183 3.72 28.78 -15.16
C ILE A 183 4.18 29.96 -16.02
N GLU A 184 5.26 29.81 -16.78
CA GLU A 184 5.76 30.84 -17.70
C GLU A 184 4.71 31.20 -18.76
N SER A 185 4.03 30.20 -19.32
CA SER A 185 2.96 30.41 -20.31
C SER A 185 1.76 31.14 -19.71
N LEU A 186 1.42 30.90 -18.44
CA LEU A 186 0.35 31.60 -17.74
C LEU A 186 0.74 33.06 -17.48
N LYS A 187 1.95 33.31 -16.98
CA LYS A 187 2.47 34.67 -16.72
C LYS A 187 2.56 35.51 -17.99
N ALA A 188 2.88 34.89 -19.13
CA ALA A 188 2.89 35.57 -20.42
C ALA A 188 1.49 36.01 -20.88
N LYS A 189 0.44 35.29 -20.45
CA LYS A 189 -0.97 35.58 -20.79
C LYS A 189 -1.65 36.50 -19.77
N ASP A 190 -1.21 36.46 -18.51
CA ASP A 190 -1.82 37.16 -17.40
C ASP A 190 -0.75 37.78 -16.50
N SER A 191 -0.57 39.10 -16.63
CA SER A 191 0.40 39.88 -15.84
C SER A 191 0.02 40.02 -14.36
N SER A 192 -1.19 39.59 -13.95
CA SER A 192 -1.57 39.58 -12.53
C SER A 192 -0.92 38.44 -11.75
N ILE A 193 -0.35 37.44 -12.44
CA ILE A 193 0.35 36.33 -11.82
C ILE A 193 1.73 36.78 -11.35
N LYS A 194 1.96 36.69 -10.05
CA LYS A 194 3.21 37.07 -9.37
C LYS A 194 3.96 35.83 -8.91
N THR A 195 5.26 35.96 -8.64
CA THR A 195 6.10 34.89 -8.10
C THR A 195 6.84 35.42 -6.87
N THR A 196 6.84 34.65 -5.78
CA THR A 196 7.58 34.97 -4.56
C THR A 196 9.08 34.63 -4.72
N ASN A 197 9.89 34.99 -3.73
CA ASN A 197 11.32 34.69 -3.75
C ASN A 197 11.61 33.18 -3.70
N ASP A 198 10.75 32.41 -3.03
CA ASP A 198 10.90 30.96 -2.90
C ASP A 198 10.38 30.19 -4.13
N GLY A 199 9.78 30.90 -5.10
CA GLY A 199 9.34 30.33 -6.38
C GLY A 199 7.84 30.05 -6.48
N LEU A 200 7.07 30.25 -5.41
CA LEU A 200 5.61 30.14 -5.44
C LEU A 200 5.04 31.17 -6.41
N SER A 201 4.32 30.72 -7.44
CA SER A 201 3.56 31.63 -8.31
C SER A 201 2.11 31.67 -7.88
N TYR A 202 1.46 32.84 -7.95
CA TYR A 202 0.09 32.99 -7.48
C TYR A 202 -0.66 34.09 -8.22
N LYS A 203 -1.98 33.97 -8.25
CA LYS A 203 -2.93 34.96 -8.75
C LYS A 203 -3.92 35.33 -7.65
N VAL A 204 -4.11 36.62 -7.46
CA VAL A 204 -5.12 37.16 -6.52
C VAL A 204 -6.44 37.29 -7.27
N GLU A 205 -7.40 36.40 -7.00
CA GLU A 205 -8.76 36.51 -7.56
C GLU A 205 -9.59 37.50 -6.74
N LYS A 206 -9.42 37.46 -5.41
CA LYS A 206 -10.05 38.39 -4.46
C LYS A 206 -9.17 38.54 -3.24
N GLN A 207 -8.89 39.78 -2.84
CA GLN A 207 -8.26 40.05 -1.55
C GLN A 207 -9.32 40.14 -0.46
N GLY A 208 -9.09 39.45 0.66
CA GLY A 208 -9.90 39.53 1.86
C GLY A 208 -9.60 40.77 2.72
N GLN A 209 -10.11 40.76 3.95
CA GLN A 209 -9.90 41.82 4.93
C GLN A 209 -9.37 41.25 6.26
N GLY A 210 -8.79 42.13 7.08
CA GLY A 210 -8.20 41.76 8.37
C GLY A 210 -6.71 41.43 8.28
N ALA A 211 -6.15 40.98 9.41
CA ALA A 211 -4.74 40.63 9.54
C ALA A 211 -4.39 39.40 8.69
N MET A 212 -3.14 39.34 8.24
CA MET A 212 -2.60 38.15 7.60
C MET A 212 -2.34 37.06 8.65
N PRO A 213 -2.54 35.78 8.30
CA PRO A 213 -2.27 34.68 9.23
C PRO A 213 -0.78 34.56 9.55
N THR A 214 -0.48 34.14 10.77
CA THR A 214 0.85 33.74 11.24
C THR A 214 0.95 32.21 11.30
N GLU A 215 2.17 31.69 11.48
CA GLU A 215 2.45 30.24 11.49
C GLU A 215 1.66 29.41 12.51
N ASN A 216 1.18 30.05 13.56
CA ASN A 216 0.46 29.38 14.65
C ASN A 216 -1.06 29.44 14.48
N ASP A 217 -1.56 30.28 13.56
CA ASP A 217 -2.99 30.51 13.43
C ASP A 217 -3.70 29.31 12.80
N ASN A 218 -4.96 29.11 13.20
CA ASN A 218 -5.84 28.12 12.58
C ASN A 218 -6.59 28.78 11.43
N ILE A 219 -6.44 28.24 10.23
CA ILE A 219 -7.06 28.78 9.02
C ILE A 219 -8.11 27.81 8.53
N MET A 220 -9.32 28.28 8.27
CA MET A 220 -10.37 27.50 7.61
C MET A 220 -10.34 27.80 6.12
N VAL A 221 -10.24 26.76 5.29
CA VAL A 221 -10.15 26.92 3.84
C VAL A 221 -11.13 26.01 3.10
N VAL A 222 -11.57 26.47 1.94
CA VAL A 222 -12.13 25.62 0.89
C VAL A 222 -11.14 25.63 -0.28
N TYR A 223 -10.80 24.46 -0.80
CA TYR A 223 -9.81 24.34 -1.87
C TYR A 223 -10.09 23.22 -2.86
N THR A 224 -9.49 23.36 -4.04
CA THR A 224 -9.35 22.28 -5.03
C THR A 224 -7.91 22.22 -5.51
N GLY A 225 -7.27 21.06 -5.35
CA GLY A 225 -5.92 20.76 -5.81
C GLY A 225 -5.91 19.96 -7.11
N LYS A 226 -5.20 20.47 -8.12
CA LYS A 226 -5.13 19.88 -9.46
C LYS A 226 -3.69 19.77 -9.95
N LEU A 227 -3.40 18.77 -10.77
CA LEU A 227 -2.20 18.74 -11.59
C LEU A 227 -2.34 19.71 -12.79
N ILE A 228 -1.22 20.02 -13.47
CA ILE A 228 -1.22 20.94 -14.62
C ILE A 228 -2.02 20.43 -15.83
N ASP A 229 -2.33 19.13 -15.87
CA ASP A 229 -3.20 18.51 -16.88
C ASP A 229 -4.70 18.60 -16.53
N GLY A 230 -5.03 19.15 -15.35
CA GLY A 230 -6.40 19.31 -14.85
C GLY A 230 -6.89 18.17 -13.96
N THR A 231 -6.11 17.11 -13.74
CA THR A 231 -6.47 16.00 -12.85
C THR A 231 -6.61 16.50 -11.42
N VAL A 232 -7.80 16.39 -10.84
CA VAL A 232 -8.07 16.72 -9.44
C VAL A 232 -7.54 15.57 -8.56
N PHE A 233 -6.62 15.87 -7.65
CA PHE A 233 -6.07 14.89 -6.71
C PHE A 233 -6.62 15.05 -5.29
N ASP A 234 -7.07 16.25 -4.92
CA ASP A 234 -7.67 16.53 -3.62
C ASP A 234 -8.63 17.72 -3.69
N GLU A 235 -9.72 17.67 -2.92
CA GLU A 235 -10.70 18.76 -2.83
C GLU A 235 -11.45 18.73 -1.49
N SER A 236 -11.83 19.92 -1.01
CA SER A 236 -12.71 20.05 0.15
C SER A 236 -14.08 20.57 -0.29
N LYS A 237 -15.16 19.88 0.12
CA LYS A 237 -16.55 20.34 -0.13
C LYS A 237 -17.03 21.37 0.89
N GLU A 238 -16.51 21.29 2.10
CA GLU A 238 -16.82 22.15 3.23
C GLU A 238 -15.52 22.75 3.79
N PRO A 239 -15.57 23.87 4.53
CA PRO A 239 -14.39 24.46 5.14
C PRO A 239 -13.64 23.46 6.04
N VAL A 240 -12.35 23.28 5.79
CA VAL A 240 -11.48 22.41 6.59
C VAL A 240 -10.40 23.21 7.32
N PRO A 241 -10.03 22.82 8.55
CA PRO A 241 -8.94 23.47 9.28
C PRO A 241 -7.59 23.07 8.69
N MET A 242 -6.75 24.07 8.44
CA MET A 242 -5.37 23.91 7.99
C MET A 242 -4.41 24.40 9.07
N ASN A 243 -3.42 23.56 9.37
CA ASN A 243 -2.27 23.93 10.17
C ASN A 243 -1.09 24.18 9.21
N LEU A 244 -0.59 25.41 9.19
CA LEU A 244 0.49 25.82 8.28
C LEU A 244 1.78 24.99 8.43
N ASN A 245 2.02 24.39 9.59
CA ASN A 245 3.18 23.54 9.85
C ASN A 245 3.00 22.09 9.40
N ARG A 246 1.81 21.71 8.92
CA ARG A 246 1.48 20.33 8.52
C ARG A 246 1.07 20.21 7.05
N VAL A 247 1.19 21.29 6.29
CA VAL A 247 0.93 21.33 4.85
C VAL A 247 2.23 21.54 4.07
N ILE A 248 2.20 21.32 2.76
CA ILE A 248 3.35 21.55 1.89
C ILE A 248 3.81 23.01 1.93
N ARG A 249 5.11 23.24 1.74
CA ARG A 249 5.76 24.55 1.96
C ARG A 249 5.11 25.67 1.15
N GLY A 250 4.86 25.45 -0.14
CA GLY A 250 4.25 26.46 -1.00
C GLY A 250 2.78 26.76 -0.66
N PHE A 251 2.04 25.79 -0.12
CA PHE A 251 0.67 26.01 0.32
C PHE A 251 0.64 26.84 1.60
N SER A 252 1.53 26.53 2.56
CA SER A 252 1.70 27.34 3.76
C SER A 252 2.11 28.77 3.43
N GLU A 253 3.09 28.95 2.54
CA GLU A 253 3.53 30.26 2.06
C GLU A 253 2.38 31.05 1.42
N GLY A 254 1.59 30.40 0.56
CA GLY A 254 0.41 31.00 -0.06
C GLY A 254 -0.62 31.47 0.96
N LEU A 255 -0.97 30.62 1.93
CA LEU A 255 -1.96 30.93 2.95
C LEU A 255 -1.54 32.10 3.87
N LYS A 256 -0.24 32.26 4.16
CA LYS A 256 0.26 33.41 4.93
C LYS A 256 0.03 34.77 4.23
N MET A 257 -0.26 34.76 2.93
CA MET A 257 -0.60 35.97 2.15
C MET A 257 -2.12 36.20 2.04
N MET A 258 -2.94 35.33 2.66
CA MET A 258 -4.38 35.30 2.48
C MET A 258 -5.11 35.60 3.80
N ASN A 259 -5.56 36.84 3.97
CA ASN A 259 -6.48 37.20 5.07
C ASN A 259 -7.91 36.69 4.80
N LYS A 260 -8.76 36.76 5.83
CA LYS A 260 -10.14 36.25 5.78
C LYS A 260 -10.93 36.77 4.56
N GLY A 261 -11.51 35.86 3.80
CA GLY A 261 -12.27 36.14 2.57
C GLY A 261 -11.41 36.27 1.30
N SER A 262 -10.10 36.01 1.38
CA SER A 262 -9.22 35.96 0.22
C SER A 262 -9.49 34.73 -0.64
N LYS A 263 -9.46 34.91 -1.96
CA LYS A 263 -9.49 33.83 -2.95
C LYS A 263 -8.30 33.95 -3.88
N TYR A 264 -7.44 32.94 -3.89
CA TYR A 264 -6.20 32.92 -4.67
C TYR A 264 -6.14 31.65 -5.51
N THR A 265 -5.45 31.73 -6.64
CA THR A 265 -4.95 30.57 -7.36
C THR A 265 -3.45 30.46 -7.09
N LEU A 266 -2.99 29.37 -6.49
CA LEU A 266 -1.59 29.08 -6.20
C LEU A 266 -1.04 28.08 -7.21
N TYR A 267 0.13 28.36 -7.76
CA TYR A 267 0.89 27.49 -8.65
C TYR A 267 2.18 27.10 -7.93
N ILE A 268 2.18 25.91 -7.34
CA ILE A 268 3.22 25.43 -6.43
C ILE A 268 4.15 24.51 -7.21
N PRO A 269 5.40 24.89 -7.50
CA PRO A 269 6.35 24.00 -8.15
C PRO A 269 6.69 22.79 -7.27
N GLY A 270 7.18 21.71 -7.89
CA GLY A 270 7.38 20.42 -7.22
C GLY A 270 8.25 20.47 -5.96
N ASP A 271 9.27 21.33 -5.93
CA ASP A 271 10.18 21.54 -4.80
C ASP A 271 9.52 22.24 -3.59
N LEU A 272 8.43 22.98 -3.81
CA LEU A 272 7.55 23.54 -2.78
C LEU A 272 6.38 22.62 -2.42
N ALA A 273 6.28 21.46 -3.08
CA ALA A 273 5.21 20.47 -2.93
C ALA A 273 5.74 19.12 -2.41
N TYR A 274 5.58 18.05 -3.19
CA TYR A 274 5.93 16.66 -2.80
C TYR A 274 7.31 16.19 -3.31
N GLY A 275 8.04 17.06 -4.03
CA GLY A 275 9.43 16.84 -4.41
C GLY A 275 9.69 15.60 -5.28
N MET A 276 10.92 15.09 -5.22
CA MET A 276 11.43 13.99 -6.06
C MET A 276 10.71 12.65 -5.89
N ASN A 277 10.01 12.45 -4.78
CA ASN A 277 9.33 11.18 -4.50
C ASN A 277 7.85 11.20 -4.90
N GLY A 278 7.24 12.38 -5.03
CA GLY A 278 5.79 12.48 -5.17
C GLY A 278 5.05 11.95 -3.94
N THR A 279 3.82 11.49 -4.12
CA THR A 279 3.05 10.84 -3.05
C THR A 279 3.22 9.31 -3.06
N PRO A 280 3.17 8.62 -1.90
CA PRO A 280 3.35 7.18 -1.82
C PRO A 280 2.33 6.34 -2.60
N ASP A 281 1.12 6.87 -2.79
CA ASP A 281 0.04 6.25 -3.58
C ASP A 281 0.17 6.51 -5.10
N GLY A 282 1.12 7.36 -5.51
CA GLY A 282 1.37 7.71 -6.90
C GLY A 282 0.36 8.68 -7.53
N SER A 283 -0.57 9.24 -6.73
CA SER A 283 -1.55 10.21 -7.23
C SER A 283 -0.90 11.53 -7.66
N ILE A 284 0.21 11.91 -7.04
CA ILE A 284 1.04 13.06 -7.41
C ILE A 284 2.43 12.56 -7.82
N PRO A 285 2.77 12.62 -9.11
CA PRO A 285 4.09 12.21 -9.60
C PRO A 285 5.25 13.07 -9.07
N PRO A 286 6.51 12.59 -9.15
CA PRO A 286 7.72 13.34 -8.80
C PRO A 286 7.77 14.74 -9.44
N MET A 287 8.17 15.74 -8.65
CA MET A 287 8.36 17.14 -9.07
C MET A 287 7.16 17.78 -9.80
N SER A 288 5.95 17.25 -9.62
CA SER A 288 4.75 17.80 -10.22
C SER A 288 4.43 19.19 -9.67
N THR A 289 4.22 20.16 -10.56
CA THR A 289 3.62 21.45 -10.20
C THR A 289 2.14 21.24 -9.87
N LEU A 290 1.70 21.81 -8.76
CA LEU A 290 0.33 21.75 -8.29
C LEU A 290 -0.37 23.09 -8.50
N VAL A 291 -1.64 23.03 -8.87
CA VAL A 291 -2.53 24.18 -8.99
C VAL A 291 -3.58 24.09 -7.90
N PHE A 292 -3.61 25.05 -7.00
CA PHE A 292 -4.61 25.14 -5.96
C PHE A 292 -5.48 26.36 -6.14
N GLU A 293 -6.78 26.17 -6.25
CA GLU A 293 -7.77 27.24 -6.08
C GLU A 293 -8.17 27.23 -4.62
N VAL A 294 -7.96 28.34 -3.90
CA VAL A 294 -8.12 28.40 -2.44
C VAL A 294 -8.96 29.59 -2.04
N GLU A 295 -9.90 29.38 -1.12
CA GLU A 295 -10.65 30.42 -0.43
C GLU A 295 -10.46 30.29 1.08
N VAL A 296 -10.00 31.36 1.74
CA VAL A 296 -9.90 31.42 3.20
C VAL A 296 -11.23 31.90 3.77
N THR A 297 -11.95 31.02 4.46
CA THR A 297 -13.26 31.31 5.04
C THR A 297 -13.15 31.91 6.44
N ASP A 298 -12.13 31.52 7.20
CA ASP A 298 -11.88 32.07 8.53
C ASP A 298 -10.41 31.99 8.94
N VAL A 299 -10.00 32.89 9.85
CA VAL A 299 -8.67 32.91 10.46
C VAL A 299 -8.84 33.12 11.96
N THR A 300 -8.47 32.13 12.75
CA THR A 300 -8.51 32.18 14.22
C THR A 300 -7.09 32.26 14.76
N PRO A 301 -6.73 33.30 15.53
CA PRO A 301 -5.43 33.38 16.17
C PRO A 301 -5.13 32.14 17.02
N ALA A 302 -3.87 31.71 17.04
CA ALA A 302 -3.43 30.69 17.99
C ALA A 302 -3.65 31.20 19.42
N ASN A 303 -4.36 30.43 20.25
CA ASN A 303 -4.43 30.67 21.70
C ASN A 303 -3.15 30.23 22.40
#